data_AF-B9BQI2-F1
#
_entry.id   AF-B9BQI2-F1
#
_cell.length_a   1.000
_cell.length_b   1.000
_cell.length_c   1.000
_cell.angle_alpha   90.00
_cell.angle_beta   90.00
_cell.angle_gamma   90.00
#
_symmetry.space_group_name_H-M   'P 1'
#
loop_
_entity.id
_entity.type
_entity.pdbx_description
1 polymer ?
#
loop_
_entity_poly.entity_id
_entity_poly.type
_entity_poly.pdbx_seq_one_letter_code
_entity_poly.pdbx_strand_id
1 'polypeptide(L)'
;MAKRELSADFRRGVAIANGALCRWKLSAQADIRRTKHMPEEFYASLADATGDIQRGMIECFAAFIRVVIEGSTPILGNWDPLEELEDADALYGDGEVDDD
;
A
#
# COMPACT_ATOMS: atom_id res chain seq x y z
N MET A 1 17.91 7.37 10.71
CA MET A 1 17.99 8.08 9.42
C MET A 1 16.81 9.06 9.34
N ALA A 2 16.88 10.08 8.49
CA ALA A 2 15.84 11.12 8.47
C ALA A 2 14.59 10.60 7.75
N LYS A 3 13.45 10.56 8.45
CA LYS A 3 12.15 10.20 7.86
C LYS A 3 11.79 11.16 6.72
N ARG A 4 11.27 10.63 5.61
CA ARG A 4 10.74 11.43 4.51
C ARG A 4 9.52 12.22 4.99
N GLU A 5 9.46 13.51 4.67
CA GLU A 5 8.26 14.31 4.92
C GLU A 5 7.21 14.04 3.81
N LEU A 6 6.01 13.61 4.20
CA LEU A 6 4.93 13.25 3.29
C LEU A 6 3.89 14.39 3.21
N SER A 7 3.51 14.78 1.99
CA SER A 7 2.50 15.82 1.76
C SER A 7 1.11 15.39 2.25
N ALA A 8 0.23 16.34 2.54
CA ALA A 8 -1.14 16.05 2.97
C ALA A 8 -1.92 15.25 1.91
N ASP A 9 -1.73 15.58 0.63
CA ASP A 9 -2.36 14.87 -0.49
C ASP A 9 -1.81 13.46 -0.65
N PHE A 10 -0.50 13.26 -0.45
CA PHE A 10 0.08 11.93 -0.41
C PHE A 10 -0.52 11.07 0.71
N ARG A 11 -0.57 11.61 1.94
CA ARG A 11 -1.20 10.93 3.09
C ARG A 11 -2.67 10.60 2.84
N ARG A 12 -3.39 11.49 2.15
CA ARG A 12 -4.77 11.23 1.71
C ARG A 12 -4.85 10.07 0.73
N GLY A 13 -3.94 9.99 -0.24
CA GLY A 13 -3.81 8.86 -1.15
C GLY A 13 -3.58 7.54 -0.42
N VAL A 14 -2.65 7.53 0.54
CA VAL A 14 -2.37 6.36 1.39
C VAL A 14 -3.62 5.92 2.16
N ALA A 15 -4.36 6.85 2.75
CA ALA A 15 -5.59 6.54 3.48
C ALA A 15 -6.68 5.92 2.58
N ILE A 16 -6.84 6.42 1.35
CA ILE A 16 -7.79 5.87 0.38
C ILE A 16 -7.42 4.42 0.02
N ALA A 17 -6.15 4.19 -0.31
CA ALA A 17 -5.65 2.87 -0.65
C ALA A 17 -5.79 1.86 0.51
N ASN A 18 -5.35 2.25 1.72
CA ASN A 18 -5.47 1.39 2.90
C ASN A 18 -6.93 1.07 3.24
N GLY A 19 -7.83 2.04 3.10
CA GLY A 19 -9.27 1.83 3.27
C GLY A 19 -9.83 0.80 2.28
N ALA A 20 -9.42 0.85 1.01
CA ALA A 20 -9.82 -0.13 0.00
C ALA A 20 -9.28 -1.53 0.30
N LEU A 21 -8.02 -1.65 0.73
CA LEU A 21 -7.42 -2.92 1.16
C LEU A 21 -8.17 -3.52 2.36
N CYS A 22 -8.51 -2.71 3.36
CA CYS A 22 -9.29 -3.12 4.51
C CYS A 22 -10.68 -3.66 4.10
N ARG A 23 -11.40 -2.96 3.21
CA ARG A 23 -12.69 -3.42 2.69
C ARG A 23 -12.55 -4.71 1.90
N TRP A 24 -11.50 -4.83 1.09
CA TRP A 24 -11.23 -6.06 0.34
C TRP A 24 -10.99 -7.25 1.24
N LYS A 25 -10.20 -7.09 2.32
CA LYS A 25 -10.02 -8.11 3.35
C LYS A 25 -11.35 -8.56 3.98
N LEU A 26 -12.21 -7.61 4.36
CA LEU A 26 -13.54 -7.93 4.90
C LEU A 26 -14.39 -8.70 3.88
N SER A 27 -14.34 -8.29 2.61
CA SER A 27 -15.08 -8.97 1.53
C SER A 27 -14.56 -10.41 1.29
N ALA A 28 -13.25 -10.62 1.41
CA ALA A 28 -12.60 -11.91 1.28
C ALA A 28 -12.93 -12.86 2.46
N GLN A 29 -13.12 -12.33 3.67
CA GLN A 29 -13.59 -13.11 4.81
C GLN A 29 -15.02 -13.63 4.60
N ALA A 30 -15.85 -12.90 3.85
CA ALA A 30 -17.21 -13.31 3.53
C ALA A 30 -17.28 -14.28 2.34
N ASP A 31 -16.43 -14.10 1.31
CA ASP A 31 -16.27 -15.03 0.19
C ASP A 31 -14.83 -15.00 -0.33
N ILE A 32 -14.09 -16.08 -0.09
CA ILE A 32 -12.68 -16.19 -0.47
C ILE A 32 -12.46 -16.05 -1.98
N ARG A 33 -13.47 -16.28 -2.84
CA ARG A 33 -13.32 -16.08 -4.30
C ARG A 33 -13.11 -14.60 -4.65
N ARG A 34 -13.48 -13.68 -3.76
CA ARG A 34 -13.24 -12.24 -3.94
C ARG A 34 -11.75 -11.87 -3.81
N THR A 35 -10.88 -12.74 -3.29
CA THR A 35 -9.43 -12.50 -3.28
C THR A 35 -8.78 -12.69 -4.66
N LYS A 36 -9.47 -13.35 -5.60
CA LYS A 36 -8.93 -13.64 -6.94
C LYS A 36 -8.84 -12.40 -7.83
N HIS A 37 -9.57 -11.35 -7.48
CA HIS A 37 -9.62 -10.11 -8.23
C HIS A 37 -9.31 -8.96 -7.28
N MET A 38 -8.40 -8.09 -7.73
CA MET A 38 -8.12 -6.84 -7.06
C MET A 38 -9.41 -5.99 -7.05
N PRO A 39 -9.73 -5.28 -5.95
CA PRO A 39 -11.02 -4.62 -5.78
C PRO A 39 -11.23 -3.53 -6.84
N GLU A 40 -12.32 -3.63 -7.59
CA GLU A 40 -12.71 -2.65 -8.62
C GLU A 40 -12.76 -1.22 -8.08
N GLU A 41 -13.21 -1.05 -6.82
CA GLU A 41 -13.23 0.24 -6.12
C GLU A 41 -11.85 0.90 -6.03
N PHE A 42 -10.78 0.10 -5.88
CA PHE A 42 -9.42 0.64 -5.84
C PHE A 42 -9.02 1.18 -7.21
N TYR A 43 -9.30 0.44 -8.29
CA TYR A 43 -9.00 0.89 -9.64
C TYR A 43 -9.79 2.14 -10.03
N ALA A 44 -11.08 2.20 -9.69
CA ALA A 44 -11.89 3.39 -9.92
C ALA A 44 -11.31 4.60 -9.18
N SER A 45 -10.99 4.43 -7.88
CA SER A 45 -10.38 5.49 -7.08
C SER A 45 -9.02 5.94 -7.62
N LEU A 46 -8.23 5.01 -8.14
CA LEU A 46 -6.91 5.28 -8.70
C LEU A 46 -7.00 6.03 -10.05
N ALA A 47 -8.01 5.71 -10.87
CA ALA A 47 -8.26 6.36 -12.14
C ALA A 47 -8.70 7.83 -11.96
N ASP A 48 -9.46 8.12 -10.91
CA ASP A 48 -9.93 9.48 -10.59
C ASP A 48 -8.88 10.31 -9.83
N ALA A 49 -7.90 9.67 -9.19
CA ALA A 49 -6.85 10.34 -8.45
C ALA A 49 -5.78 10.95 -9.38
N THR A 50 -5.23 12.11 -9.00
CA THR A 50 -4.15 12.77 -9.74
C THR A 50 -3.04 13.22 -8.79
N GLY A 51 -1.84 13.43 -9.34
CA GLY A 51 -0.69 13.99 -8.61
C GLY A 51 -0.31 13.18 -7.37
N ASP A 52 -0.11 13.88 -6.26
CA ASP A 52 0.36 13.29 -5.00
C ASP A 52 -0.63 12.30 -4.39
N ILE A 53 -1.95 12.49 -4.61
CA ILE A 53 -2.97 11.54 -4.14
C ILE A 53 -2.78 10.21 -4.86
N GLN A 54 -2.64 10.24 -6.18
CA GLN A 54 -2.44 9.03 -6.99
C GLN A 54 -1.13 8.33 -6.58
N ARG A 55 -0.05 9.10 -6.39
CA ARG A 55 1.23 8.59 -5.93
C ARG A 55 1.11 7.91 -4.56
N GLY A 56 0.46 8.54 -3.58
CA GLY A 56 0.24 7.94 -2.26
C GLY A 56 -0.57 6.65 -2.30
N MET A 57 -1.55 6.56 -3.21
CA MET A 57 -2.31 5.32 -3.41
C MET A 57 -1.43 4.18 -3.95
N ILE A 58 -0.60 4.48 -4.95
CA ILE A 58 0.30 3.51 -5.58
C ILE A 58 1.35 3.02 -4.58
N GLU A 59 2.01 3.94 -3.87
CA GLU A 59 3.06 3.60 -2.91
C GLU A 59 2.51 2.79 -1.73
N CYS A 60 1.31 3.11 -1.23
CA CYS A 60 0.63 2.29 -0.22
C CYS A 60 0.34 0.86 -0.71
N PHE A 61 -0.08 0.70 -1.96
CA PHE A 61 -0.35 -0.62 -2.53
C PHE A 61 0.95 -1.41 -2.74
N ALA A 62 2.00 -0.76 -3.24
CA ALA A 62 3.33 -1.36 -3.37
C ALA A 62 3.87 -1.83 -2.02
N ALA A 63 3.77 -1.01 -0.97
CA ALA A 63 4.16 -1.37 0.39
C ALA A 63 3.41 -2.62 0.87
N PHE A 64 2.10 -2.68 0.66
CA PHE A 64 1.29 -3.85 1.01
C PHE A 64 1.78 -5.12 0.29
N ILE A 65 2.00 -5.04 -1.03
CA ILE A 65 2.47 -6.17 -1.83
C ILE A 65 3.87 -6.62 -1.39
N ARG A 66 4.79 -5.70 -1.12
CA ARG A 66 6.13 -6.02 -0.61
C ARG A 66 6.04 -6.85 0.66
N VAL A 67 5.30 -6.36 1.66
CA VAL A 67 5.13 -7.02 2.96
C VAL A 67 4.58 -8.44 2.79
N VAL A 68 3.56 -8.61 1.93
CA VAL A 68 2.99 -9.92 1.59
C VAL A 68 4.00 -10.86 0.92
N ILE A 69 4.80 -10.36 -0.02
CA ILE A 69 5.84 -11.13 -0.73
C ILE A 69 6.98 -11.54 0.21
N GLU A 70 7.37 -10.65 1.13
CA GLU A 70 8.36 -10.90 2.19
C GLU A 70 7.86 -11.89 3.26
N GLY A 71 6.68 -12.48 3.05
CA GLY A 71 6.11 -13.52 3.92
C GLY A 71 5.38 -12.99 5.15
N SER A 72 5.31 -11.66 5.30
CA SER A 72 4.55 -11.02 6.35
C SER A 72 3.16 -10.68 5.81
N THR A 73 2.09 -11.33 6.28
CA THR A 73 0.75 -10.85 5.92
C THR A 73 0.38 -9.72 6.87
N PRO A 74 0.29 -8.45 6.43
CA PRO A 74 0.01 -7.36 7.34
C PRO A 74 -1.40 -7.54 7.93
N ILE A 75 -1.52 -7.41 9.24
CA ILE A 75 -2.82 -7.30 9.89
C ILE A 75 -3.32 -5.89 9.57
N LEU A 76 -4.01 -5.72 8.44
CA LEU A 76 -4.43 -4.41 7.90
C LEU A 76 -5.12 -3.47 8.91
N GLY A 77 -5.75 -4.00 9.98
CA GLY A 77 -6.34 -3.16 11.04
C GLY A 77 -5.34 -2.52 12.01
N ASN A 78 -4.12 -3.06 12.09
CA ASN A 78 -3.02 -2.61 12.94
C ASN A 78 -1.79 -2.17 12.15
N TRP A 79 -1.82 -2.29 10.82
CA TRP A 79 -0.73 -1.91 9.95
C TRP A 79 -0.81 -0.43 9.63
N ASP A 80 0.27 0.31 9.90
CA ASP A 80 0.40 1.72 9.52
C ASP A 80 1.27 1.85 8.25
N PRO A 81 0.67 2.03 7.07
CA PRO A 81 1.42 2.22 5.84
C PRO A 81 2.26 3.50 5.83
N LEU A 82 1.97 4.50 6.67
CA LEU A 82 2.77 5.72 6.70
C LEU A 82 4.13 5.49 7.35
N GLU A 83 4.22 4.62 8.37
CA GLU A 83 5.52 4.28 8.97
C GLU A 83 6.47 3.63 7.96
N GLU A 84 5.95 2.73 7.12
CA GLU A 84 6.70 2.09 6.03
C GLU A 84 7.13 3.10 4.95
N LEU A 85 6.25 4.06 4.61
CA LEU A 85 6.48 5.02 3.53
C LEU A 85 7.34 6.23 3.95
N GLU A 86 7.40 6.52 5.25
CA GLU A 86 8.34 7.48 5.82
C GLU A 86 9.79 6.99 5.75
N ASP A 87 10.00 5.66 5.60
CA ASP A 87 11.29 5.01 5.39
C ASP A 87 11.44 4.50 3.95
N ALA A 88 11.66 5.44 3.03
CA ALA A 88 11.73 5.14 1.59
C ALA A 88 12.86 4.16 1.21
N ASP A 89 13.95 4.14 1.98
CA ASP A 89 15.09 3.25 1.75
C ASP A 89 14.72 1.80 2.06
N ALA A 90 13.86 1.55 3.05
CA ALA A 90 13.32 0.22 3.28
C ALA A 90 12.41 -0.25 2.13
N LEU A 91 11.70 0.65 1.46
CA LEU A 91 10.74 0.31 0.39
C LEU A 91 11.39 0.09 -0.97
N TYR A 92 12.42 0.87 -1.27
CA TYR A 92 13.06 0.91 -2.58
C TYR A 92 14.54 0.50 -2.56
N GLY A 93 15.02 -0.01 -1.41
CA GLY A 93 16.41 -0.29 -1.08
C GLY A 93 17.35 -0.35 -2.28
N ASP A 94 18.35 0.53 -2.29
CA ASP A 94 19.45 0.53 -3.26
C ASP A 94 19.83 -0.93 -3.51
N GLY A 95 19.61 -1.37 -4.75
CA GLY A 95 19.77 -2.77 -5.14
C GLY A 95 21.23 -3.20 -5.05
N GLU A 96 21.72 -3.45 -3.84
CA GLU A 96 22.79 -4.41 -3.62
C GLU A 96 22.18 -5.79 -3.87
N VAL A 97 22.10 -6.10 -5.16
CA VAL A 97 22.16 -7.48 -5.62
C VAL A 97 23.45 -8.06 -5.08
N ASP A 98 23.35 -8.78 -3.97
CA ASP A 98 24.37 -9.76 -3.60
C ASP A 98 24.37 -10.83 -4.71
N ASP A 99 25.28 -10.67 -5.67
CA ASP A 99 25.70 -11.72 -6.60
C ASP A 99 26.48 -12.77 -5.79
N ASP A 100 25.79 -13.78 -5.25
CA ASP A 100 26.38 -15.04 -4.76
C ASP A 100 25.80 -16.26 -5.49
#